data_AF-A0A957GYR8-F1
#
_entry.id   AF-A0A957GYR8-F1
#
_cell.length_a   1.000
_cell.length_b   1.000
_cell.length_c   1.000
_cell.angle_alpha   90.00
_cell.angle_beta   90.00
_cell.angle_gamma   90.00
#
_symmetry.space_group_name_H-M   'P 1'
#
loop_
_entity.id
_entity.type
_entity.pdbx_description
1 polymer ?
#
loop_
_entity_poly.entity_id
_entity_poly.type
_entity_poly.pdbx_seq_one_letter_code
_entity_poly.pdbx_strand_id
1 'polypeptide(L)'
;MKQGSFARWFVWFLPLVLLLVAAPAALALDGRTGENVVVAADEVINDDLYITGTEVTILGTVNGDVFAAGQTIRVDGTINGDFFAGGTAITVNGYVADDVRVAGTAIIIGEEANIGSDVIAFGYSAETLAGSVIGNDMFFAGLQLQHAGVVDGNLTADAGGIKLLGTVNGDVEVTVSATDETAGPAPTVFMPGMPAVPTVPMGLTVADEANIVGNLDYTTSDNVAIPASAVIGEISRHLPETTTIVVTPPTRTERFLAWGGEQLQTYIGLLLFGLLVVWLVPTWLRRTTGALGHRPVASFAWGLVVYFGII
;
A
#
# COMPACT_ATOMS: atom_id res chain seq x y z
N MET A 1 -24.12 7.95 2.68
CA MET A 1 -22.92 7.25 2.20
C MET A 1 -23.00 7.11 0.69
N LYS A 2 -22.28 7.95 -0.09
CA LYS A 2 -21.87 7.55 -1.43
C LYS A 2 -20.80 6.52 -1.12
N GLN A 3 -21.06 5.26 -1.40
CA GLN A 3 -19.98 4.28 -1.50
C GLN A 3 -18.96 4.92 -2.44
N GLY A 4 -17.79 5.25 -1.90
CA GLY A 4 -16.67 5.73 -2.70
C GLY A 4 -16.48 4.75 -3.83
N SER A 5 -16.27 5.28 -5.04
CA SER A 5 -15.88 4.51 -6.23
C SER A 5 -14.68 3.58 -5.97
N PHE A 6 -13.95 3.81 -4.87
CA PHE A 6 -12.92 2.95 -4.30
C PHE A 6 -13.34 1.47 -4.14
N ALA A 7 -14.58 1.19 -3.70
CA ALA A 7 -15.05 -0.19 -3.52
C ALA A 7 -15.24 -0.95 -4.85
N ARG A 8 -15.46 -0.23 -5.96
CA ARG A 8 -15.59 -0.85 -7.29
C ARG A 8 -14.25 -1.20 -7.92
N TRP A 9 -13.16 -0.54 -7.52
CA TRP A 9 -11.80 -0.83 -8.01
C TRP A 9 -11.15 -2.00 -7.24
N PHE A 10 -11.45 -2.14 -5.95
CA PHE A 10 -10.92 -3.21 -5.10
C PHE A 10 -11.30 -4.62 -5.58
N VAL A 11 -12.48 -4.77 -6.17
CA VAL A 11 -12.98 -6.05 -6.73
C VAL A 11 -12.25 -6.46 -8.01
N TRP A 12 -11.61 -5.52 -8.72
CA TRP A 12 -10.79 -5.80 -9.91
C TRP A 12 -9.29 -5.91 -9.61
N PHE A 13 -8.83 -5.33 -8.49
CA PHE A 13 -7.44 -5.44 -8.05
C PHE A 13 -7.06 -6.84 -7.56
N LEU A 14 -7.96 -7.49 -6.81
CA LEU A 14 -7.74 -8.83 -6.28
C LEU A 14 -7.52 -9.91 -7.38
N PRO A 15 -8.31 -9.98 -8.47
CA PRO A 15 -8.05 -10.91 -9.56
C PRO A 15 -6.81 -10.54 -10.38
N LEU A 16 -6.40 -9.27 -10.45
CA LEU A 16 -5.17 -8.84 -11.14
C LEU A 16 -3.91 -9.29 -10.37
N VAL A 17 -3.90 -9.10 -9.05
CA VAL A 17 -2.83 -9.58 -8.16
C VAL A 17 -2.77 -11.12 -8.18
N LEU A 18 -3.91 -11.80 -8.24
CA LEU A 18 -3.97 -13.27 -8.39
C LEU A 18 -3.57 -13.76 -9.78
N LEU A 19 -3.76 -12.96 -10.85
CA LEU A 19 -3.28 -13.28 -12.19
C LEU A 19 -1.75 -13.18 -12.29
N LEU A 20 -1.15 -12.23 -11.57
CA LEU A 20 0.31 -12.04 -11.54
C LEU A 20 1.03 -13.20 -10.84
N VAL A 21 0.40 -13.80 -9.81
CA VAL A 21 0.91 -14.99 -9.11
C VAL A 21 0.73 -16.29 -9.95
N ALA A 22 -0.09 -16.25 -11.00
CA ALA A 22 -0.45 -17.41 -11.82
C ALA A 22 0.34 -17.53 -13.15
N ALA A 23 1.37 -16.70 -13.38
CA ALA A 23 2.28 -16.91 -14.50
C ALA A 23 3.06 -18.23 -14.31
N PRO A 24 3.18 -19.10 -15.34
CA PRO A 24 3.93 -20.33 -15.20
C PRO A 24 5.41 -20.00 -14.93
N ALA A 25 5.89 -20.39 -13.74
CA ALA A 25 7.28 -20.34 -13.30
C ALA A 25 8.17 -21.29 -14.12
N ALA A 26 8.34 -20.98 -15.40
CA ALA A 26 9.15 -21.75 -16.34
C ALA A 26 9.87 -20.82 -17.33
N LEU A 27 10.44 -19.74 -16.83
CA LEU A 27 11.59 -19.00 -17.36
C LEU A 27 12.43 -18.57 -16.14
N ALA A 28 13.70 -18.20 -16.31
CA ALA A 28 14.72 -18.15 -15.26
C ALA A 28 14.41 -17.25 -14.04
N LEU A 29 13.55 -17.73 -13.13
CA LEU A 29 13.00 -16.98 -12.00
C LEU A 29 13.91 -17.12 -10.77
N ASP A 30 14.38 -16.01 -10.17
CA ASP A 30 15.02 -16.03 -8.85
C ASP A 30 14.00 -15.67 -7.76
N GLY A 31 13.37 -16.71 -7.18
CA GLY A 31 12.39 -16.57 -6.11
C GLY A 31 12.99 -16.92 -4.75
N ARG A 32 12.88 -16.03 -3.75
CA ARG A 32 13.43 -16.25 -2.40
C ARG A 32 12.38 -16.21 -1.31
N THR A 33 12.45 -17.18 -0.40
CA THR A 33 11.51 -17.34 0.72
C THR A 33 12.26 -17.70 2.00
N GLY A 34 11.95 -17.08 3.14
CA GLY A 34 12.54 -17.41 4.44
C GLY A 34 12.06 -16.51 5.57
N GLU A 35 12.52 -16.73 6.81
CA GLU A 35 12.24 -15.80 7.92
C GLU A 35 13.03 -14.50 7.76
N ASN A 36 14.33 -14.59 7.51
CA ASN A 36 15.18 -13.46 7.14
C ASN A 36 15.83 -13.77 5.78
N VAL A 37 15.55 -12.92 4.79
CA VAL A 37 16.06 -13.06 3.43
C VAL A 37 16.89 -11.83 3.08
N VAL A 38 18.15 -12.07 2.73
CA VAL A 38 19.10 -11.00 2.39
C VAL A 38 19.61 -11.19 0.97
N VAL A 39 19.61 -10.11 0.18
CA VAL A 39 20.43 -9.99 -1.04
C VAL A 39 21.70 -9.26 -0.63
N ALA A 40 22.83 -9.98 -0.61
CA ALA A 40 24.08 -9.46 -0.05
C ALA A 40 24.67 -8.33 -0.90
N ALA A 41 25.52 -7.48 -0.32
CA ALA A 41 26.06 -6.29 -0.99
C ALA A 41 26.89 -6.61 -2.25
N ASP A 42 27.55 -7.76 -2.29
CA ASP A 42 28.32 -8.27 -3.43
C ASP A 42 27.50 -9.10 -4.41
N GLU A 43 26.21 -9.29 -4.11
CA GLU A 43 25.30 -10.08 -4.92
C GLU A 43 24.69 -9.24 -6.06
N VAL A 44 24.67 -9.81 -7.26
CA VAL A 44 24.05 -9.22 -8.44
C VAL A 44 23.04 -10.20 -9.01
N ILE A 45 21.76 -9.83 -8.97
CA ILE A 45 20.67 -10.58 -9.58
C ILE A 45 20.42 -9.97 -10.96
N ASN A 46 20.53 -10.79 -12.02
CA ASN A 46 20.43 -10.33 -13.42
C ASN A 46 19.06 -10.60 -14.05
N ASP A 47 18.01 -10.50 -13.25
CA ASP A 47 16.61 -10.72 -13.63
C ASP A 47 15.71 -10.01 -12.60
N ASP A 48 14.39 -10.12 -12.78
CA ASP A 48 13.41 -9.70 -11.80
C ASP A 48 13.51 -10.55 -10.53
N LEU A 49 13.38 -9.91 -9.36
CA LEU A 49 13.44 -10.55 -8.05
C LEU A 49 12.06 -10.60 -7.39
N TYR A 50 11.64 -11.82 -7.03
CA TYR A 50 10.46 -12.06 -6.22
C TYR A 50 10.89 -12.54 -4.84
N ILE A 51 10.71 -11.72 -3.82
CA ILE A 51 11.26 -11.95 -2.49
C ILE A 51 10.20 -11.85 -1.41
N THR A 52 10.14 -12.87 -0.55
CA THR A 52 9.20 -12.91 0.57
C THR A 52 9.88 -13.36 1.85
N GLY A 53 9.55 -12.71 2.97
CA GLY A 53 10.02 -13.14 4.28
C GLY A 53 9.49 -12.30 5.43
N THR A 54 9.81 -12.66 6.66
CA THR A 54 9.49 -11.79 7.81
C THR A 54 10.32 -10.52 7.73
N GLU A 55 11.62 -10.68 7.48
CA GLU A 55 12.58 -9.62 7.24
C GLU A 55 13.19 -9.79 5.84
N VAL A 56 13.13 -8.74 5.02
CA VAL A 56 13.72 -8.69 3.68
C VAL A 56 14.71 -7.54 3.64
N THR A 57 15.98 -7.84 3.34
CA THR A 57 17.02 -6.83 3.19
C THR A 57 17.68 -6.94 1.82
N ILE A 58 17.70 -5.85 1.06
CA ILE A 58 18.35 -5.78 -0.25
C ILE A 58 19.53 -4.82 -0.15
N LEU A 59 20.75 -5.37 -0.07
CA LEU A 59 22.01 -4.63 -0.04
C LEU A 59 22.72 -4.63 -1.40
N GLY A 60 22.49 -5.67 -2.20
CA GLY A 60 23.12 -5.88 -3.50
C GLY A 60 22.45 -5.14 -4.66
N THR A 61 22.73 -5.63 -5.87
CA THR A 61 22.15 -5.08 -7.11
C THR A 61 21.12 -6.03 -7.71
N VAL A 62 19.97 -5.51 -8.12
CA VAL A 62 18.96 -6.21 -8.92
C VAL A 62 18.83 -5.50 -10.27
N ASN A 63 19.18 -6.19 -11.36
CA ASN A 63 19.08 -5.72 -12.73
C ASN A 63 17.72 -6.08 -13.34
N GLY A 64 16.64 -5.67 -12.67
CA GLY A 64 15.26 -5.93 -13.02
C GLY A 64 14.33 -5.31 -11.98
N ASP A 65 13.06 -5.71 -12.02
CA ASP A 65 12.05 -5.27 -11.07
C ASP A 65 12.11 -6.09 -9.78
N VAL A 66 11.71 -5.51 -8.66
CA VAL A 66 11.64 -6.18 -7.37
C VAL A 66 10.21 -6.20 -6.86
N PHE A 67 9.72 -7.41 -6.56
CA PHE A 67 8.44 -7.65 -5.89
C PHE A 67 8.69 -8.22 -4.50
N ALA A 68 8.49 -7.41 -3.46
CA ALA A 68 8.78 -7.77 -2.08
C ALA A 68 7.52 -7.86 -1.21
N ALA A 69 7.43 -8.89 -0.37
CA ALA A 69 6.41 -8.95 0.69
C ALA A 69 7.01 -9.41 2.01
N GLY A 70 6.75 -8.67 3.09
CA GLY A 70 7.27 -9.03 4.41
C GLY A 70 6.82 -8.13 5.54
N GLN A 71 7.20 -8.44 6.78
CA GLN A 71 6.89 -7.55 7.91
C GLN A 71 7.80 -6.31 7.88
N THR A 72 9.10 -6.53 7.70
CA THR A 72 10.10 -5.47 7.57
C THR A 72 10.83 -5.64 6.26
N ILE A 73 10.85 -4.58 5.43
CA ILE A 73 11.53 -4.56 4.14
C ILE A 73 12.49 -3.36 4.13
N ARG A 74 13.77 -3.62 3.84
CA ARG A 74 14.82 -2.59 3.77
C ARG A 74 15.57 -2.71 2.45
N VAL A 75 15.70 -1.60 1.73
CA VAL A 75 16.47 -1.49 0.49
C VAL A 75 17.58 -0.46 0.70
N ASP A 76 18.83 -0.92 0.76
CA ASP A 76 20.04 -0.08 0.75
C ASP A 76 20.84 -0.22 -0.54
N GLY A 77 20.54 -1.25 -1.33
CA GLY A 77 21.21 -1.56 -2.58
C GLY A 77 20.69 -0.77 -3.79
N THR A 78 20.87 -1.37 -4.96
CA THR A 78 20.48 -0.79 -6.25
C THR A 78 19.44 -1.67 -6.92
N ILE A 79 18.30 -1.08 -7.28
CA ILE A 79 17.26 -1.70 -8.10
C ILE A 79 17.23 -0.94 -9.42
N ASN A 80 17.59 -1.60 -10.53
CA ASN A 80 17.67 -0.96 -11.85
C ASN A 80 16.33 -0.96 -12.63
N GLY A 81 15.24 -1.40 -12.00
CA GLY A 81 13.87 -1.30 -12.49
C GLY A 81 12.94 -0.71 -11.43
N ASP A 82 11.72 -1.23 -11.37
CA ASP A 82 10.68 -0.84 -10.42
C ASP A 82 10.81 -1.57 -9.07
N PHE A 83 10.35 -0.92 -7.99
CA PHE A 83 10.21 -1.55 -6.68
C PHE A 83 8.75 -1.59 -6.22
N PHE A 84 8.20 -2.79 -6.09
CA PHE A 84 6.88 -3.06 -5.54
C PHE A 84 7.01 -3.72 -4.16
N ALA A 85 6.36 -3.17 -3.14
CA ALA A 85 6.40 -3.81 -1.82
C ALA A 85 5.13 -3.70 -0.99
N GLY A 86 4.84 -4.76 -0.24
CA GLY A 86 3.80 -4.80 0.79
C GLY A 86 4.36 -5.23 2.13
N GLY A 87 4.16 -4.44 3.19
CA GLY A 87 4.67 -4.82 4.51
C GLY A 87 4.26 -3.92 5.68
N THR A 88 4.71 -4.25 6.88
CA THR A 88 4.43 -3.41 8.06
C THR A 88 5.36 -2.20 8.10
N ALA A 89 6.66 -2.42 7.94
CA ALA A 89 7.68 -1.38 7.86
C ALA A 89 8.43 -1.52 6.54
N ILE A 90 8.47 -0.45 5.75
CA ILE A 90 9.18 -0.40 4.48
C ILE A 90 10.14 0.79 4.54
N THR A 91 11.42 0.54 4.28
CA THR A 91 12.45 1.58 4.21
C THR A 91 13.20 1.45 2.89
N VAL A 92 13.14 2.49 2.07
CA VAL A 92 13.93 2.62 0.84
C VAL A 92 14.98 3.67 1.09
N ASN A 93 16.24 3.28 1.22
CA ASN A 93 17.38 4.17 1.43
C ASN A 93 18.39 4.11 0.27
N GLY A 94 18.33 3.07 -0.57
CA GLY A 94 19.17 2.92 -1.76
C GLY A 94 18.61 3.58 -3.02
N TYR A 95 19.08 3.10 -4.17
CA TYR A 95 18.68 3.59 -5.49
C TYR A 95 17.61 2.70 -6.13
N VAL A 96 16.57 3.34 -6.69
CA VAL A 96 15.57 2.70 -7.55
C VAL A 96 15.51 3.48 -8.85
N ALA A 97 15.79 2.83 -9.99
CA ALA A 97 15.97 3.53 -11.26
C ALA A 97 14.68 4.14 -11.82
N ASP A 98 13.53 3.54 -11.51
CA ASP A 98 12.24 3.96 -12.05
C ASP A 98 11.26 4.21 -10.89
N ASP A 99 10.17 3.45 -10.76
CA ASP A 99 9.09 3.76 -9.81
C ASP A 99 9.15 2.95 -8.50
N VAL A 100 8.69 3.57 -7.41
CA VAL A 100 8.45 2.90 -6.12
C VAL A 100 6.95 2.85 -5.84
N ARG A 101 6.40 1.63 -5.71
CA ARG A 101 4.97 1.40 -5.44
C ARG A 101 4.79 0.52 -4.21
N VAL A 102 4.40 1.14 -3.10
CA VAL A 102 4.47 0.50 -1.78
C VAL A 102 3.19 0.66 -0.97
N ALA A 103 2.86 -0.37 -0.19
CA ALA A 103 1.76 -0.34 0.76
C ALA A 103 2.21 -0.86 2.13
N GLY A 104 2.02 -0.07 3.19
CA GLY A 104 2.40 -0.51 4.53
C GLY A 104 1.98 0.38 5.68
N THR A 105 2.29 -0.03 6.91
CA THR A 105 1.96 0.77 8.10
C THR A 105 2.90 1.97 8.20
N ALA A 106 4.20 1.73 8.10
CA ALA A 106 5.24 2.75 8.15
C ALA A 106 6.08 2.66 6.89
N ILE A 107 6.12 3.74 6.11
CA ILE A 107 6.90 3.87 4.88
C ILE A 107 7.90 5.00 5.07
N ILE A 108 9.17 4.72 4.86
CA ILE A 108 10.26 5.69 4.97
C ILE A 108 11.04 5.71 3.65
N ILE A 109 11.11 6.88 3.02
CA ILE A 109 12.07 7.18 1.95
C ILE A 109 13.26 7.87 2.62
N GLY A 110 14.35 7.12 2.73
CA GLY A 110 15.54 7.44 3.55
C GLY A 110 16.41 8.55 2.98
N GLU A 111 17.33 9.07 3.79
CA GLU A 111 18.16 10.24 3.46
C GLU A 111 19.08 10.03 2.25
N GLU A 112 19.44 8.78 1.94
CA GLU A 112 20.26 8.44 0.77
C GLU A 112 19.42 7.98 -0.44
N ALA A 113 18.09 7.93 -0.28
CA ALA A 113 17.20 7.40 -1.30
C ALA A 113 17.20 8.27 -2.55
N ASN A 114 17.38 7.62 -3.70
CA ASN A 114 17.26 8.25 -5.00
C ASN A 114 16.35 7.39 -5.88
N ILE A 115 15.17 7.91 -6.17
CA ILE A 115 14.11 7.25 -6.94
C ILE A 115 14.01 8.01 -8.26
N GLY A 116 14.26 7.31 -9.36
CA GLY A 116 14.42 7.95 -10.67
C GLY A 116 13.13 8.54 -11.25
N SER A 117 11.96 8.03 -10.84
CA SER A 117 10.66 8.46 -11.35
C SER A 117 9.66 8.67 -10.19
N ASP A 118 8.56 7.92 -10.12
CA ASP A 118 7.41 8.21 -9.26
C ASP A 118 7.43 7.41 -7.95
N VAL A 119 6.77 7.97 -6.93
CA VAL A 119 6.43 7.24 -5.69
C VAL A 119 4.92 7.17 -5.54
N ILE A 120 4.37 5.97 -5.44
CA ILE A 120 2.99 5.73 -5.05
C ILE A 120 2.98 4.96 -3.74
N ALA A 121 2.49 5.60 -2.68
CA ALA A 121 2.51 5.05 -1.34
C ALA A 121 1.12 5.03 -0.69
N PHE A 122 0.74 3.89 -0.11
CA PHE A 122 -0.47 3.75 0.68
C PHE A 122 -0.13 3.28 2.09
N GLY A 123 -0.58 3.99 3.12
CA GLY A 123 -0.24 3.54 4.45
C GLY A 123 -0.85 4.28 5.62
N TYR A 124 -0.47 3.89 6.83
CA TYR A 124 -0.79 4.67 8.01
C TYR A 124 0.05 5.95 8.03
N SER A 125 1.37 5.81 7.88
CA SER A 125 2.31 6.92 7.85
C SER A 125 3.32 6.75 6.72
N ALA A 126 3.56 7.82 5.98
CA ALA A 126 4.73 7.95 5.11
C ALA A 126 5.61 9.12 5.56
N GLU A 127 6.91 8.94 5.41
CA GLU A 127 7.93 9.95 5.67
C GLU A 127 8.98 9.96 4.56
N THR A 128 9.27 11.14 4.02
CA THR A 128 10.48 11.36 3.22
C THR A 128 11.48 12.14 4.06
N LEU A 129 12.72 11.65 4.15
CA LEU A 129 13.76 12.29 4.94
C LEU A 129 14.50 13.35 4.11
N ALA A 130 15.06 14.35 4.81
CA ALA A 130 15.96 15.31 4.17
C ALA A 130 17.13 14.58 3.52
N GLY A 131 17.41 14.86 2.25
CA GLY A 131 18.39 14.14 1.43
C GLY A 131 17.77 13.20 0.39
N SER A 132 16.56 12.68 0.65
CA SER A 132 15.83 11.86 -0.33
C SER A 132 15.45 12.67 -1.57
N VAL A 133 15.49 12.01 -2.73
CA VAL A 133 15.08 12.57 -4.03
C VAL A 133 14.10 11.62 -4.72
N ILE A 134 12.96 12.17 -5.12
CA ILE A 134 11.96 11.55 -5.99
C ILE A 134 12.00 12.33 -7.31
N GLY A 135 12.42 11.67 -8.39
CA GLY A 135 12.75 12.30 -9.67
C GLY A 135 11.55 12.80 -10.47
N ASN A 136 10.33 12.38 -10.13
CA ASN A 136 9.11 12.89 -10.72
C ASN A 136 8.00 13.08 -9.66
N ASP A 137 6.85 12.41 -9.77
CA ASP A 137 5.68 12.70 -8.96
C ASP A 137 5.61 11.82 -7.71
N MET A 138 5.01 12.34 -6.63
CA MET A 138 4.68 11.57 -5.44
C MET A 138 3.18 11.59 -5.18
N PHE A 139 2.59 10.40 -5.08
CA PHE A 139 1.24 10.18 -4.59
C PHE A 139 1.26 9.48 -3.24
N PHE A 140 0.50 10.01 -2.27
CA PHE A 140 0.27 9.35 -0.99
C PHE A 140 -1.19 9.36 -0.57
N ALA A 141 -1.68 8.23 -0.05
CA ALA A 141 -2.95 8.20 0.68
C ALA A 141 -2.81 7.44 2.00
N GLY A 142 -3.27 8.05 3.10
CA GLY A 142 -3.07 7.48 4.42
C GLY A 142 -3.62 8.28 5.59
N LEU A 143 -3.11 8.04 6.80
CA LEU A 143 -3.45 8.91 7.93
C LEU A 143 -2.54 10.13 7.99
N GLN A 144 -1.23 9.94 7.77
CA GLN A 144 -0.29 11.04 7.85
C GLN A 144 0.87 10.97 6.85
N LEU A 145 1.30 12.15 6.39
CA LEU A 145 2.49 12.34 5.58
C LEU A 145 3.39 13.40 6.22
N GLN A 146 4.68 13.09 6.35
CA GLN A 146 5.72 14.08 6.59
C GLN A 146 6.67 14.11 5.39
N HIS A 147 6.77 15.25 4.70
CA HIS A 147 7.64 15.43 3.54
C HIS A 147 8.82 16.36 3.87
N ALA A 148 10.04 15.84 3.95
CA ALA A 148 11.26 16.64 4.17
C ALA A 148 12.30 16.51 3.03
N GLY A 149 12.09 15.60 2.08
CA GLY A 149 12.95 15.40 0.91
C GLY A 149 12.69 16.38 -0.24
N VAL A 150 13.12 15.97 -1.43
CA VAL A 150 12.85 16.66 -2.70
C VAL A 150 11.93 15.80 -3.56
N VAL A 151 10.85 16.40 -4.06
CA VAL A 151 10.03 15.87 -5.16
C VAL A 151 10.24 16.79 -6.36
N ASP A 152 10.79 16.26 -7.45
CA ASP A 152 11.10 17.03 -8.65
C ASP A 152 9.86 17.36 -9.49
N GLY A 153 8.80 16.56 -9.38
CA GLY A 153 7.49 16.80 -9.96
C GLY A 153 6.48 17.30 -8.93
N ASN A 154 5.27 16.78 -9.01
CA ASN A 154 4.11 17.17 -8.20
C ASN A 154 3.97 16.27 -6.97
N LEU A 155 3.39 16.82 -5.91
CA LEU A 155 3.00 16.07 -4.72
C LEU A 155 1.48 16.07 -4.59
N THR A 156 0.86 14.91 -4.77
CA THR A 156 -0.57 14.70 -4.51
C THR A 156 -0.75 13.86 -3.26
N ALA A 157 -1.52 14.33 -2.29
CA ALA A 157 -1.77 13.53 -1.08
C ALA A 157 -3.16 13.69 -0.47
N ASP A 158 -3.73 12.58 -0.01
CA ASP A 158 -4.95 12.53 0.80
C ASP A 158 -4.64 11.90 2.16
N ALA A 159 -4.60 12.72 3.21
CA ALA A 159 -4.26 12.24 4.54
C ALA A 159 -4.91 13.08 5.64
N GLY A 160 -5.15 12.47 6.80
CA GLY A 160 -5.64 13.20 7.97
C GLY A 160 -4.74 14.37 8.39
N GLY A 161 -3.42 14.17 8.34
CA GLY A 161 -2.42 15.20 8.63
C GLY A 161 -1.28 15.20 7.61
N ILE A 162 -0.91 16.39 7.13
CA ILE A 162 0.23 16.54 6.21
C ILE A 162 1.16 17.63 6.74
N LYS A 163 2.45 17.31 6.84
CA LYS A 163 3.50 18.28 7.19
C LYS A 163 4.50 18.38 6.05
N LEU A 164 4.60 19.57 5.45
CA LEU A 164 5.53 19.90 4.39
C LEU A 164 6.72 20.68 4.97
N LEU A 165 7.92 20.12 4.84
CA LEU A 165 9.19 20.72 5.26
C LEU A 165 10.20 20.81 4.10
N GLY A 166 10.08 19.93 3.12
CA GLY A 166 11.01 19.79 2.01
C GLY A 166 10.68 20.65 0.80
N THR A 167 11.28 20.27 -0.32
CA THR A 167 11.06 20.92 -1.62
C THR A 167 10.09 20.12 -2.47
N VAL A 168 9.19 20.81 -3.17
CA VAL A 168 8.38 20.29 -4.27
C VAL A 168 8.57 21.24 -5.45
N ASN A 169 9.16 20.75 -6.53
CA ASN A 169 9.48 21.58 -7.71
C ASN A 169 8.27 21.78 -8.64
N GLY A 170 7.25 20.93 -8.53
CA GLY A 170 5.95 21.09 -9.19
C GLY A 170 4.85 21.59 -8.26
N ASP A 171 3.62 21.22 -8.59
CA ASP A 171 2.41 21.59 -7.85
C ASP A 171 2.17 20.65 -6.66
N VAL A 172 1.51 21.19 -5.63
CA VAL A 172 1.07 20.45 -4.45
C VAL A 172 -0.45 20.44 -4.38
N GLU A 173 -1.05 19.27 -4.53
CA GLU A 173 -2.49 19.07 -4.38
C GLU A 173 -2.77 18.17 -3.17
N VAL A 174 -3.36 18.74 -2.11
CA VAL A 174 -3.56 18.00 -0.85
C VAL A 174 -4.97 18.10 -0.29
N THR A 175 -5.47 16.98 0.23
CA THR A 175 -6.71 16.93 1.03
C THR A 175 -6.36 16.54 2.45
N VAL A 176 -6.82 17.33 3.42
CA VAL A 176 -6.59 17.10 4.84
C VAL A 176 -7.85 17.27 5.70
N SER A 177 -7.88 16.55 6.81
CA SER A 177 -8.91 16.70 7.85
C SER A 177 -8.86 18.08 8.52
N ALA A 178 -9.90 18.38 9.30
CA ALA A 178 -9.90 19.52 10.20
C ALA A 178 -8.91 19.31 11.36
N THR A 179 -8.39 20.39 11.92
CA THR A 179 -7.46 20.40 13.06
C THR A 179 -8.14 20.07 14.39
N ASP A 180 -9.46 20.26 14.49
CA ASP A 180 -10.26 19.91 15.66
C ASP A 180 -10.82 18.48 15.60
N GLU A 181 -10.67 17.79 14.46
CA GLU A 181 -10.87 16.35 14.39
C GLU A 181 -9.79 15.67 15.25
N THR A 182 -10.21 15.12 16.37
CA THR A 182 -9.32 14.30 17.20
C THR A 182 -8.84 13.12 16.37
N ALA A 183 -7.53 13.07 16.11
CA ALA A 183 -6.87 11.85 15.70
C ALA A 183 -7.34 10.75 16.66
N GLY A 184 -7.88 9.66 16.11
CA GLY A 184 -8.33 8.53 16.92
C GLY A 184 -7.21 8.04 17.85
N PRO A 185 -7.53 7.22 18.86
CA PRO A 185 -6.53 6.70 19.78
C PRO A 185 -5.33 6.12 19.01
N ALA A 186 -4.12 6.50 19.43
CA ALA A 186 -2.88 6.17 18.72
C ALA A 186 -2.87 4.68 18.35
N PRO A 187 -2.54 4.30 17.11
CA PRO A 187 -2.68 2.91 16.69
C PRO A 187 -1.87 1.93 17.53
N THR A 188 -0.79 2.37 18.18
CA THR A 188 -0.01 1.60 19.16
C THR A 188 -0.85 1.03 20.29
N VAL A 189 -2.02 1.62 20.58
CA VAL A 189 -3.01 1.14 21.55
C VAL A 189 -3.69 -0.15 21.09
N PHE A 190 -3.93 -0.34 19.79
CA PHE A 190 -4.63 -1.51 19.24
C PHE A 190 -3.73 -2.43 18.41
N MET A 191 -2.56 -1.94 18.01
CA MET A 191 -1.53 -2.65 17.25
C MET A 191 -0.21 -2.57 18.02
N PRO A 192 -0.04 -3.38 19.07
CA PRO A 192 1.23 -3.48 19.78
C PRO A 192 2.34 -3.96 18.82
N GLY A 193 3.50 -3.31 18.86
CA GLY A 193 4.62 -3.59 17.95
C GLY A 193 4.63 -2.79 16.66
N MET A 194 3.85 -1.70 16.55
CA MET A 194 3.95 -0.79 15.42
C MET A 194 5.37 -0.21 15.30
N PRO A 195 5.87 -0.03 14.06
CA PRO A 195 7.10 0.70 13.81
C PRO A 195 7.00 2.13 14.36
N ALA A 196 8.13 2.70 14.77
CA ALA A 196 8.17 4.11 15.12
C ALA A 196 7.88 4.95 13.87
N VAL A 197 6.96 5.89 14.00
CA VAL A 197 6.55 6.81 12.93
C VAL A 197 6.52 8.23 13.50
N PRO A 198 6.75 9.27 12.67
CA PRO A 198 6.62 10.65 13.12
C PRO A 198 5.20 10.92 13.61
N THR A 199 5.03 11.95 14.44
CA THR A 199 3.69 12.42 14.82
C THR A 199 3.38 13.67 14.03
N VAL A 200 2.41 13.57 13.11
CA VAL A 200 1.93 14.70 12.32
C VAL A 200 0.56 15.11 12.87
N PRO A 201 0.38 16.38 13.26
CA PRO A 201 -0.94 16.90 13.63
C PRO A 201 -1.93 16.78 12.47
N MET A 202 -3.22 16.62 12.79
CA MET A 202 -4.29 16.67 11.78
C MET A 202 -4.30 18.05 11.09
N GLY A 203 -4.70 18.08 9.82
CA GLY A 203 -4.65 19.28 8.99
C GLY A 203 -3.33 19.43 8.23
N LEU A 204 -3.14 20.61 7.63
CA LEU A 204 -1.96 20.93 6.84
C LEU A 204 -1.02 21.82 7.65
N THR A 205 0.24 21.44 7.73
CA THR A 205 1.33 22.25 8.28
C THR A 205 2.38 22.47 7.19
N VAL A 206 2.67 23.73 6.88
CA VAL A 206 3.76 24.11 5.95
C VAL A 206 4.82 24.84 6.77
N ALA A 207 6.04 24.28 6.81
CA ALA A 207 7.16 24.86 7.54
C ALA A 207 7.72 26.09 6.81
N ASP A 208 8.45 26.95 7.54
CA ASP A 208 9.08 28.14 6.96
C ASP A 208 10.18 27.78 5.95
N GLU A 209 10.81 26.62 6.14
CA GLU A 209 11.85 26.08 5.26
C GLU A 209 11.31 25.32 4.04
N ALA A 210 10.00 25.05 4.01
CA ALA A 210 9.40 24.39 2.86
C ALA A 210 9.55 25.25 1.60
N ASN A 211 9.74 24.61 0.44
CA ASN A 211 9.91 25.30 -0.82
C ASN A 211 9.05 24.64 -1.91
N ILE A 212 7.89 25.22 -2.18
CA ILE A 212 6.96 24.78 -3.22
C ILE A 212 7.09 25.74 -4.40
N VAL A 213 7.66 25.25 -5.49
CA VAL A 213 7.92 26.06 -6.69
C VAL A 213 6.65 26.28 -7.50
N GLY A 214 5.78 25.26 -7.59
CA GLY A 214 4.47 25.36 -8.23
C GLY A 214 3.39 25.95 -7.32
N ASN A 215 2.14 25.62 -7.64
CA ASN A 215 0.97 26.04 -6.89
C ASN A 215 0.75 25.14 -5.66
N LEU A 216 0.05 25.69 -4.66
CA LEU A 216 -0.44 24.94 -3.51
C LEU A 216 -1.98 24.97 -3.52
N ASP A 217 -2.58 23.86 -3.93
CA ASP A 217 -4.01 23.60 -3.90
C ASP A 217 -4.32 22.69 -2.71
N TYR A 218 -5.10 23.19 -1.75
CA TYR A 218 -5.42 22.42 -0.54
C TYR A 218 -6.91 22.44 -0.17
N THR A 219 -7.42 21.27 0.21
CA THR A 219 -8.82 21.07 0.62
C THR A 219 -8.91 20.82 2.12
N THR A 220 -9.56 21.74 2.86
CA THR A 220 -9.83 21.59 4.30
C THR A 220 -10.88 22.59 4.81
N SER A 221 -11.59 22.25 5.88
CA SER A 221 -12.52 23.15 6.58
C SER A 221 -11.82 24.27 7.34
N ASP A 222 -10.54 24.12 7.64
CA ASP A 222 -9.83 25.00 8.56
C ASP A 222 -8.98 26.05 7.85
N ASN A 223 -8.76 27.18 8.51
CA ASN A 223 -7.85 28.19 7.97
C ASN A 223 -6.41 27.84 8.33
N VAL A 224 -5.59 27.56 7.32
CA VAL A 224 -4.19 27.20 7.49
C VAL A 224 -3.33 28.44 7.25
N ALA A 225 -2.40 28.74 8.16
CA ALA A 225 -1.41 29.79 7.96
C ALA A 225 -0.26 29.23 7.12
N ILE A 226 -0.09 29.76 5.91
CA ILE A 226 0.99 29.37 5.00
C ILE A 226 2.06 30.48 5.00
N PRO A 227 3.35 30.17 5.26
CA PRO A 227 4.41 31.15 5.16
C PRO A 227 4.52 31.71 3.75
N ALA A 228 4.62 33.04 3.60
CA ALA A 228 4.67 33.68 2.29
C ALA A 228 5.93 33.32 1.47
N SER A 229 6.99 32.84 2.13
CA SER A 229 8.22 32.36 1.49
C SER A 229 8.13 30.91 1.02
N ALA A 230 7.17 30.14 1.51
CA ALA A 230 7.13 28.70 1.30
C ALA A 230 6.54 28.28 -0.06
N VAL A 231 5.78 29.16 -0.72
CA VAL A 231 5.13 28.90 -2.00
C VAL A 231 5.46 30.02 -2.98
N ILE A 232 6.01 29.66 -4.13
CA ILE A 232 6.34 30.60 -5.21
C ILE A 232 5.12 30.81 -6.12
N GLY A 233 4.33 29.76 -6.37
CA GLY A 233 3.10 29.81 -7.17
C GLY A 233 1.88 30.36 -6.43
N GLU A 234 0.70 30.07 -6.96
CA GLU A 234 -0.58 30.49 -6.37
C GLU A 234 -0.98 29.56 -5.21
N ILE A 235 -1.65 30.13 -4.20
CA ILE A 235 -2.20 29.39 -3.08
C ILE A 235 -3.72 29.40 -3.19
N SER A 236 -4.30 28.21 -3.40
CA SER A 236 -5.73 28.00 -3.59
C SER A 236 -6.29 27.10 -2.51
N ARG A 237 -7.34 27.56 -1.84
CA ARG A 237 -8.04 26.78 -0.82
C ARG A 237 -9.42 26.35 -1.31
N HIS A 238 -9.71 25.06 -1.17
CA HIS A 238 -11.02 24.48 -1.43
C HIS A 238 -11.69 24.03 -0.13
N LEU A 239 -13.02 24.14 -0.08
CA LEU A 239 -13.83 23.56 0.99
C LEU A 239 -14.26 22.16 0.58
N PRO A 240 -14.25 21.18 1.50
CA PRO A 240 -14.72 19.83 1.20
C PRO A 240 -16.19 19.87 0.74
N GLU A 241 -16.49 19.21 -0.38
CA GLU A 241 -17.85 19.13 -0.90
C GLU A 241 -18.76 18.41 0.10
N THR A 242 -19.63 19.17 0.78
CA THR A 242 -20.69 18.59 1.61
C THR A 242 -21.73 17.97 0.69
N THR A 243 -21.55 16.71 0.30
CA THR A 243 -22.63 15.94 -0.33
C THR A 243 -23.69 15.70 0.75
N THR A 244 -24.74 16.52 0.79
CA THR A 244 -25.93 16.27 1.59
C THR A 244 -26.63 15.03 1.04
N ILE A 245 -26.24 13.85 1.51
CA ILE A 245 -26.90 12.62 1.14
C ILE A 245 -28.20 12.57 1.91
N VAL A 246 -29.30 12.88 1.24
CA VAL A 246 -30.64 12.48 1.69
C VAL A 246 -30.66 10.95 1.65
N VAL A 247 -30.30 10.31 2.77
CA VAL A 247 -30.42 8.87 2.91
C VAL A 247 -31.91 8.56 3.06
N THR A 248 -32.60 8.35 1.94
CA THR A 248 -33.84 7.59 1.96
C THR A 248 -33.47 6.18 2.44
N PRO A 249 -33.97 5.72 3.61
CA PRO A 249 -33.66 4.38 4.09
C PRO A 249 -34.13 3.37 3.03
N PRO A 250 -33.25 2.46 2.57
CA PRO A 250 -33.62 1.50 1.54
C PRO A 250 -34.76 0.63 2.04
N THR A 251 -35.74 0.39 1.18
CA THR A 251 -36.88 -0.46 1.47
C THR A 251 -36.42 -1.90 1.77
N ARG A 252 -37.24 -2.68 2.49
CA ARG A 252 -36.89 -4.05 2.92
C ARG A 252 -36.48 -4.94 1.74
N THR A 253 -37.07 -4.71 0.57
CA THR A 253 -36.78 -5.41 -0.69
C THR A 253 -35.43 -5.01 -1.27
N GLU A 254 -35.08 -3.72 -1.26
CA GLU A 254 -33.78 -3.23 -1.75
C GLU A 254 -32.62 -3.73 -0.88
N ARG A 255 -32.82 -3.79 0.45
CA ARG A 255 -31.83 -4.39 1.36
C ARG A 255 -31.61 -5.87 1.08
N PHE A 256 -32.68 -6.61 0.81
CA PHE A 256 -32.62 -8.03 0.50
C PHE A 256 -31.96 -8.31 -0.85
N LEU A 257 -32.25 -7.50 -1.86
CA LEU A 257 -31.62 -7.60 -3.19
C LEU A 257 -30.14 -7.19 -3.16
N ALA A 258 -29.78 -6.14 -2.41
CA ALA A 258 -28.39 -5.73 -2.22
C ALA A 258 -27.57 -6.81 -1.50
N TRP A 259 -28.09 -7.35 -0.40
CA TRP A 259 -27.48 -8.48 0.31
C TRP A 259 -27.35 -9.70 -0.61
N GLY A 260 -28.40 -10.06 -1.36
CA GLY A 260 -28.35 -11.18 -2.29
C GLY A 260 -27.33 -10.99 -3.42
N GLY A 261 -27.17 -9.75 -3.92
CA GLY A 261 -26.18 -9.39 -4.93
C GLY A 261 -24.74 -9.47 -4.42
N GLU A 262 -24.47 -8.95 -3.21
CA GLU A 262 -23.15 -9.04 -2.57
C GLU A 262 -22.76 -10.49 -2.28
N GLN A 263 -23.71 -11.31 -1.82
CA GLN A 263 -23.48 -12.74 -1.63
C GLN A 263 -23.21 -13.44 -2.96
N LEU A 264 -23.98 -13.14 -4.01
CA LEU A 264 -23.79 -13.74 -5.33
C LEU A 264 -22.41 -13.38 -5.90
N GLN A 265 -21.95 -12.14 -5.78
CA GLN A 265 -20.60 -11.75 -6.20
C GLN A 265 -19.52 -12.49 -5.42
N THR A 266 -19.70 -12.66 -4.11
CA THR A 266 -18.75 -13.41 -3.26
C THR A 266 -18.69 -14.88 -3.68
N TYR A 267 -19.82 -15.52 -3.96
CA TYR A 267 -19.87 -16.91 -4.43
C TYR A 267 -19.31 -17.08 -5.85
N ILE A 268 -19.57 -16.12 -6.74
CA ILE A 268 -18.96 -16.11 -8.08
C ILE A 268 -17.44 -15.95 -7.96
N GLY A 269 -16.96 -15.05 -7.11
CA GLY A 269 -15.53 -14.87 -6.83
C GLY A 269 -14.89 -16.14 -6.28
N LEU A 270 -15.51 -16.79 -5.28
CA LEU A 270 -15.06 -18.08 -4.73
C LEU A 270 -15.07 -19.20 -5.77
N LEU A 271 -16.09 -19.25 -6.62
CA LEU A 271 -16.19 -20.25 -7.68
C LEU A 271 -15.09 -20.05 -8.72
N LEU A 272 -14.85 -18.81 -9.16
CA LEU A 272 -13.78 -18.47 -10.08
C LEU A 272 -12.40 -18.76 -9.47
N PHE A 273 -12.21 -18.42 -8.18
CA PHE A 273 -11.00 -18.74 -7.45
C PHE A 273 -10.77 -20.25 -7.32
N GLY A 274 -11.79 -21.02 -6.96
CA GLY A 274 -11.71 -22.48 -6.90
C GLY A 274 -11.39 -23.10 -8.26
N LEU A 275 -11.99 -22.59 -9.34
CA LEU A 275 -11.75 -23.04 -10.70
C LEU A 275 -10.34 -22.67 -11.17
N LEU A 276 -9.84 -21.50 -10.77
CA LEU A 276 -8.46 -21.07 -10.98
C LEU A 276 -7.47 -21.96 -10.23
N VAL A 277 -7.73 -22.34 -8.98
CA VAL A 277 -6.87 -23.26 -8.20
C VAL A 277 -6.82 -24.65 -8.84
N VAL A 278 -7.96 -25.17 -9.30
CA VAL A 278 -8.03 -26.44 -10.04
C VAL A 278 -7.23 -26.37 -11.35
N TRP A 279 -7.27 -25.21 -12.01
CA TRP A 279 -6.54 -24.97 -13.25
C TRP A 279 -5.03 -24.77 -13.04
N LEU A 280 -4.62 -24.08 -11.97
CA LEU A 280 -3.23 -23.69 -11.69
C LEU A 280 -2.40 -24.84 -11.09
N VAL A 281 -3.03 -25.72 -10.29
CA VAL A 281 -2.33 -26.83 -9.62
C VAL A 281 -2.95 -28.21 -9.94
N PRO A 282 -3.03 -28.61 -11.22
CA PRO A 282 -3.73 -29.83 -11.65
C PRO A 282 -3.06 -31.12 -11.14
N THR A 283 -1.81 -31.05 -10.69
CA THR A 283 -1.03 -32.17 -10.16
C THR A 283 -1.32 -32.49 -8.68
N TRP A 284 -1.73 -31.50 -7.87
CA TRP A 284 -2.04 -31.72 -6.45
C TRP A 284 -3.37 -32.48 -6.27
N LEU A 285 -4.36 -32.20 -7.13
CA LEU A 285 -5.62 -32.96 -7.20
C LEU A 285 -5.45 -34.43 -7.62
N ARG A 286 -4.40 -34.77 -8.40
CA ARG A 286 -4.12 -36.16 -8.79
C ARG A 286 -3.36 -36.95 -7.72
N ARG A 287 -2.70 -36.27 -6.77
CA ARG A 287 -2.02 -36.92 -5.64
C ARG A 287 -2.97 -37.24 -4.48
N THR A 288 -4.03 -36.46 -4.29
CA THR A 288 -5.03 -36.71 -3.23
C THR A 288 -6.02 -37.83 -3.58
N THR A 289 -6.15 -38.23 -4.86
CA THR A 289 -6.94 -39.41 -5.26
C THR A 289 -6.29 -40.75 -4.90
N GLY A 290 -5.02 -40.77 -4.46
CA GLY A 290 -4.35 -41.98 -3.98
C GLY A 290 -4.67 -42.34 -2.52
N ALA A 291 -5.14 -41.40 -1.70
CA ALA A 291 -5.29 -41.58 -0.25
C ALA A 291 -6.75 -41.64 0.24
N LEU A 292 -7.74 -41.32 -0.60
CA LEU A 292 -9.17 -41.32 -0.23
C LEU A 292 -9.95 -42.56 -0.70
N GLY A 293 -9.25 -43.58 -1.22
CA GLY A 293 -9.89 -44.75 -1.81
C GLY A 293 -10.36 -45.83 -0.83
N HIS A 294 -9.96 -45.83 0.45
CA HIS A 294 -10.10 -47.05 1.27
C HIS A 294 -10.95 -46.97 2.54
N ARG A 295 -11.37 -45.80 3.05
CA ARG A 295 -12.26 -45.71 4.24
C ARG A 295 -13.18 -44.47 4.26
N PRO A 296 -14.21 -44.39 3.40
CA PRO A 296 -15.12 -43.24 3.36
C PRO A 296 -15.86 -42.97 4.69
N VAL A 297 -16.15 -44.02 5.46
CA VAL A 297 -16.86 -43.89 6.75
C VAL A 297 -15.98 -43.26 7.84
N ALA A 298 -14.66 -43.50 7.81
CA ALA A 298 -13.75 -42.95 8.82
C ALA A 298 -13.52 -41.44 8.64
N SER A 299 -13.47 -40.97 7.39
CA SER A 299 -13.36 -39.53 7.08
C SER A 299 -14.65 -38.78 7.43
N PHE A 300 -15.81 -39.40 7.25
CA PHE A 300 -17.09 -38.83 7.68
C PHE A 300 -17.20 -38.74 9.21
N ALA A 301 -16.72 -39.76 9.93
CA ALA A 301 -16.68 -39.77 11.39
C ALA A 301 -15.76 -38.68 11.96
N TRP A 302 -14.58 -38.47 11.38
CA TRP A 302 -13.68 -37.39 11.80
C TRP A 302 -14.27 -36.00 11.52
N GLY A 303 -14.98 -35.82 10.40
CA GLY A 303 -15.70 -34.56 10.11
C GLY A 303 -16.76 -34.23 11.16
N LEU A 304 -17.52 -35.23 11.63
CA LEU A 304 -18.50 -35.05 12.70
C LEU A 304 -17.84 -34.77 14.07
N VAL A 305 -16.71 -35.40 14.38
CA VAL A 305 -15.98 -35.16 15.63
C VAL A 305 -15.42 -33.74 15.68
N VAL A 306 -14.89 -33.22 14.59
CA VAL A 306 -14.39 -31.83 14.53
C VAL A 306 -15.54 -30.82 14.61
N TYR A 307 -16.67 -31.10 13.95
CA TYR A 307 -17.82 -30.20 13.96
C TYR A 307 -18.52 -30.12 15.33
N PHE A 308 -18.63 -31.24 16.05
CA PHE A 308 -19.27 -31.27 17.37
C PHE A 308 -18.30 -31.18 18.55
N GLY A 309 -16.98 -31.23 18.32
CA GLY A 309 -15.95 -31.07 19.36
C GLY A 309 -15.45 -29.64 19.55
N ILE A 310 -15.86 -28.70 18.69
CA ILE A 310 -15.49 -27.27 18.74
C ILE A 310 -16.71 -26.39 19.10
N ILE A 311 -17.79 -26.99 19.62
CA ILE A 311 -18.92 -26.28 20.26
C ILE A 311 -18.94 -26.64 21.74
#